data_AF-A0A382N5B4-F1
#
_entry.id   AF-A0A382N5B4-F1
#
_cell.length_a   1.000
_cell.length_b   1.000
_cell.length_c   1.000
_cell.angle_alpha   90.00
_cell.angle_beta   90.00
_cell.angle_gamma   90.00
#
_symmetry.space_group_name_H-M   'P 1'
#
loop_
_entity.id
_entity.type
_entity.pdbx_description
1 polymer ?
#
loop_
_entity_poly.entity_id
_entity_poly.type
_entity_poly.pdbx_seq_one_letter_code
_entity_poly.pdbx_strand_id
1 'polypeptide(L)'
;MNTRKFLYLLIIAFFISGCEVRLAPSHFWNKLFRTQTDSNYYKGKSADLVKSLTEDIMEYEINKVTVMDLVDEENKAPILGEYFASRIVEAITKKYFFHDKLFRVAQKGEVNAVLERLNLKPSYLYNKEEIRLMGKALNSQAIITGRITDLGTNIDVHLTLTDVMSGEVIASATEHLTRTKFAVEMLRQH
;
A
#
# COMPACT_ATOMS: atom_id res chain seq x y z
N MET A 1 69.81 13.56 1.90
CA MET A 1 68.44 13.00 1.91
C MET A 1 68.52 11.58 1.34
N ASN A 2 68.18 10.55 2.12
CA ASN A 2 68.65 9.19 1.90
C ASN A 2 67.81 8.47 0.81
N THR A 3 68.32 8.43 -0.43
CA THR A 3 67.64 7.96 -1.65
C THR A 3 67.10 6.52 -1.54
N ARG A 4 67.69 5.69 -0.69
CA ARG A 4 67.18 4.35 -0.36
C ARG A 4 65.78 4.37 0.28
N LYS A 5 65.47 5.33 1.14
CA LYS A 5 64.16 5.42 1.81
C LYS A 5 63.04 5.78 0.84
N PHE A 6 63.35 6.57 -0.19
CA PHE A 6 62.37 6.96 -1.21
C PHE A 6 62.02 5.79 -2.13
N LEU A 7 63.00 4.93 -2.45
CA LEU A 7 62.79 3.73 -3.25
C LEU A 7 61.88 2.71 -2.54
N TYR A 8 62.06 2.51 -1.23
CA TYR A 8 61.18 1.62 -0.44
C TYR A 8 59.74 2.13 -0.35
N LEU A 9 59.53 3.45 -0.26
CA LEU A 9 58.19 4.06 -0.29
C LEU A 9 57.49 3.86 -1.65
N LEU A 10 58.26 3.94 -2.75
CA LEU A 10 57.73 3.73 -4.10
C LEU A 10 57.32 2.28 -4.36
N ILE A 11 58.08 1.32 -3.83
CA ILE A 11 57.76 -0.12 -3.93
C ILE A 11 56.49 -0.44 -3.13
N ILE A 12 56.33 0.12 -1.93
CA ILE A 12 55.12 -0.09 -1.10
C ILE A 12 53.87 0.47 -1.79
N ALA A 13 53.96 1.64 -2.44
CA ALA A 13 52.83 2.22 -3.17
C ALA A 13 52.38 1.39 -4.38
N PHE A 14 53.31 0.68 -5.04
CA PHE A 14 53.01 -0.19 -6.17
C PHE A 14 52.33 -1.51 -5.74
N PHE A 15 52.62 -2.00 -4.53
CA PHE A 15 51.94 -3.20 -3.98
C PHE A 15 50.52 -2.93 -3.48
N ILE A 16 50.15 -1.68 -3.16
CA ILE A 16 48.80 -1.33 -2.69
C ILE A 16 47.83 -1.06 -3.86
N SER A 17 48.35 -0.72 -5.04
CA SER A 17 47.56 -0.44 -6.25
C SER A 17 47.15 -1.70 -7.04
N GLY A 18 47.68 -2.87 -6.68
CA GLY A 18 47.34 -4.17 -7.30
C GLY A 18 46.20 -4.95 -6.63
N CYS A 19 45.64 -4.45 -5.53
CA CYS A 19 44.41 -5.00 -4.99
C CYS A 19 43.24 -4.50 -5.83
N GLU A 20 42.93 -5.20 -6.92
CA GLU A 20 41.56 -5.22 -7.45
C GLU A 20 40.65 -5.75 -6.34
N VAL A 21 40.19 -4.84 -5.48
CA VAL A 21 39.04 -5.12 -4.63
C VAL A 21 37.88 -5.23 -5.63
N ARG A 22 37.59 -6.46 -6.06
CA ARG A 22 36.26 -6.81 -6.56
C ARG A 22 35.29 -6.49 -5.43
N LEU A 23 34.84 -5.25 -5.39
CA LEU A 23 33.74 -4.79 -4.58
C LEU A 23 32.48 -5.47 -5.13
N ALA A 24 32.32 -6.75 -4.83
CA ALA A 24 30.98 -7.28 -4.65
C ALA A 24 30.32 -6.36 -3.62
N PRO A 25 29.16 -5.76 -3.91
CA PRO A 25 28.56 -4.80 -3.00
C PRO A 25 28.37 -5.49 -1.66
N SER A 26 29.09 -5.03 -0.64
CA SER A 26 28.95 -5.58 0.69
C SER A 26 27.51 -5.37 1.16
N HIS A 27 27.02 -6.27 2.00
CA HIS A 27 25.65 -6.28 2.52
C HIS A 27 25.21 -4.94 3.16
N PHE A 28 26.18 -4.06 3.49
CA PHE A 28 26.01 -2.70 3.97
C PHE A 28 25.58 -1.71 2.87
N TRP A 29 26.24 -1.73 1.69
CA TRP A 29 25.87 -0.87 0.56
C TRP A 29 24.50 -1.23 -0.01
N ASN A 30 24.15 -2.52 -0.05
CA ASN A 30 22.80 -2.95 -0.45
C ASN A 30 21.71 -2.47 0.51
N LYS A 31 22.03 -2.12 1.76
CA LYS A 31 21.09 -1.54 2.73
C LYS A 31 20.91 -0.03 2.52
N LEU A 32 21.98 0.65 2.12
CA LEU A 32 21.98 2.08 1.75
C LEU A 32 21.21 2.32 0.44
N PHE A 33 21.19 1.32 -0.45
CA PHE A 33 20.50 1.36 -1.75
C PHE A 33 19.25 0.45 -1.81
N ARG A 34 18.65 0.09 -0.66
CA ARG A 34 17.34 -0.58 -0.69
C ARG A 34 16.35 0.30 -1.44
N THR A 35 15.58 -0.31 -2.33
CA THR A 35 14.41 0.31 -2.95
C THR A 35 13.62 1.03 -1.86
N GLN A 36 13.39 2.34 -2.02
CA GLN A 36 12.71 3.18 -1.02
C GLN A 36 11.32 2.63 -0.62
N THR A 37 10.77 1.72 -1.42
CA THR A 37 9.52 0.99 -1.19
C THR A 37 9.82 -0.47 -0.83
N ASP A 38 9.67 -0.83 0.45
CA ASP A 38 9.68 -2.21 0.93
C ASP A 38 8.31 -2.60 1.55
N SER A 39 8.17 -3.84 2.04
CA SER A 39 6.92 -4.30 2.66
C SER A 39 6.50 -3.44 3.88
N ASN A 40 7.46 -2.90 4.63
CA ASN A 40 7.19 -2.06 5.80
C ASN A 40 6.72 -0.66 5.39
N TYR A 41 7.27 -0.11 4.31
CA TYR A 41 6.83 1.15 3.72
C TYR A 41 5.33 1.12 3.40
N TYR A 42 4.88 0.13 2.64
CA TYR A 42 3.47 0.00 2.28
C TYR A 42 2.57 -0.32 3.49
N LYS A 43 3.11 -1.07 4.46
CA LYS A 43 2.42 -1.32 5.73
C LYS A 43 2.19 -0.04 6.51
N GLY A 44 3.21 0.83 6.61
CA GLY A 44 3.09 2.15 7.24
C GLY A 44 2.03 2.99 6.56
N LYS A 45 2.13 3.15 5.23
CA LYS A 45 1.16 3.91 4.43
C LYS A 45 -0.28 3.42 4.57
N SER A 46 -0.48 2.10 4.59
CA SER A 46 -1.81 1.53 4.79
C SER A 46 -2.35 1.78 6.21
N ALA A 47 -1.48 1.75 7.22
CA ALA A 47 -1.86 2.06 8.59
C ALA A 47 -2.21 3.55 8.77
N ASP A 48 -1.46 4.44 8.12
CA ASP A 48 -1.72 5.88 8.12
C ASP A 48 -3.08 6.18 7.46
N LEU A 49 -3.35 5.57 6.30
CA LEU A 49 -4.67 5.65 5.63
C LEU A 49 -5.81 5.23 6.54
N VAL A 50 -5.69 4.05 7.18
CA VAL A 50 -6.75 3.54 8.07
C VAL A 50 -6.90 4.44 9.29
N LYS A 51 -5.81 4.94 9.87
CA LYS A 51 -5.87 5.86 11.00
C LYS A 51 -6.65 7.12 10.62
N SER A 52 -6.30 7.78 9.51
CA SER A 52 -7.00 8.98 9.04
C SER A 52 -8.46 8.70 8.69
N LEU A 53 -8.76 7.53 8.11
CA LEU A 53 -10.14 7.16 7.77
C LEU A 53 -11.00 6.88 9.02
N THR A 54 -10.39 6.63 10.18
CA THR A 54 -11.08 6.18 11.40
C THR A 54 -11.02 7.16 12.57
N GLU A 55 -10.34 8.29 12.41
CA GLU A 55 -10.17 9.28 13.49
C GLU A 55 -11.51 9.94 13.90
N ASP A 56 -12.39 10.21 12.93
CA ASP A 56 -13.64 10.99 13.15
C ASP A 56 -14.95 10.19 12.98
N ILE A 57 -14.87 8.87 12.89
CA ILE A 57 -16.07 8.03 12.59
C ILE A 57 -16.81 7.54 13.83
N MET A 58 -16.47 8.04 15.01
CA MET A 58 -17.08 7.62 16.29
C MET A 58 -18.59 7.84 16.36
N GLU A 59 -19.15 8.73 15.55
CA GLU A 59 -20.59 8.99 15.48
C GLU A 59 -21.38 7.90 14.73
N TYR A 60 -20.68 7.03 13.98
CA TYR A 60 -21.30 5.97 13.19
C TYR A 60 -21.17 4.60 13.87
N GLU A 61 -22.26 3.86 13.95
CA GLU A 61 -22.27 2.49 14.49
C GLU A 61 -21.78 1.45 13.46
N ILE A 62 -20.51 1.55 13.08
CA ILE A 62 -19.90 0.66 12.07
C ILE A 62 -19.30 -0.57 12.76
N ASN A 63 -19.90 -1.74 12.53
CA ASN A 63 -19.44 -3.00 13.11
C ASN A 63 -18.65 -3.88 12.12
N LYS A 64 -19.08 -3.88 10.85
CA LYS A 64 -18.46 -4.64 9.76
C LYS A 64 -18.30 -3.75 8.53
N VAL A 65 -17.08 -3.71 8.00
CA VAL A 65 -16.74 -3.04 6.75
C VAL A 65 -16.43 -4.05 5.65
N THR A 66 -16.65 -3.65 4.41
CA THR A 66 -16.12 -4.35 3.24
C THR A 66 -14.99 -3.51 2.66
N VAL A 67 -13.85 -4.14 2.36
CA VAL A 67 -12.74 -3.48 1.66
C VAL A 67 -12.71 -4.01 0.25
N MET A 68 -12.87 -3.12 -0.72
CA MET A 68 -12.73 -3.43 -2.14
C MET A 68 -11.27 -3.41 -2.55
N ASP A 69 -10.91 -4.17 -3.57
CA ASP A 69 -9.63 -3.97 -4.24
C ASP A 69 -9.57 -2.55 -4.80
N LEU A 70 -8.46 -1.86 -4.57
CA LEU A 70 -8.28 -0.51 -5.07
C LEU A 70 -8.11 -0.56 -6.58
N VAL A 71 -8.72 0.40 -7.27
CA VAL A 71 -8.70 0.43 -8.73
C VAL A 71 -7.79 1.52 -9.28
N ASP A 72 -7.31 1.36 -10.50
CA ASP A 72 -6.60 2.39 -11.24
C ASP A 72 -7.57 3.37 -11.94
N GLU A 73 -7.01 4.26 -12.77
CA GLU A 73 -7.77 5.23 -13.57
C GLU A 73 -8.74 4.56 -14.57
N GLU A 74 -8.47 3.31 -14.98
CA GLU A 74 -9.30 2.50 -15.88
C GLU A 74 -10.36 1.66 -15.14
N ASN A 75 -10.49 1.84 -13.82
CA ASN A 75 -11.32 1.02 -12.93
C ASN A 75 -10.97 -0.48 -12.95
N LYS A 76 -9.71 -0.83 -13.18
CA LYS A 76 -9.21 -2.20 -13.00
C LYS A 76 -8.49 -2.27 -11.66
N ALA A 77 -8.52 -3.43 -11.02
CA ALA A 77 -7.73 -3.67 -9.80
C ALA A 77 -6.33 -4.15 -10.20
N PRO A 78 -5.28 -3.31 -10.11
CA PRO A 78 -3.92 -3.77 -10.36
C PRO A 78 -3.38 -4.56 -9.16
N ILE A 79 -2.27 -5.28 -9.35
CA ILE A 79 -1.60 -6.03 -8.27
C ILE A 79 -1.27 -5.11 -7.08
N LEU A 80 -0.87 -3.86 -7.34
CA LEU A 80 -0.65 -2.88 -6.27
C LEU A 80 -1.93 -2.59 -5.48
N GLY A 81 -3.07 -2.51 -6.16
CA GLY A 81 -4.38 -2.25 -5.55
C GLY A 81 -4.85 -3.40 -4.68
N GLU A 82 -4.72 -4.63 -5.16
CA GLU A 82 -5.02 -5.84 -4.37
C GLU A 82 -4.12 -5.97 -3.13
N TYR A 83 -2.84 -5.65 -3.31
CA TYR A 83 -1.87 -5.66 -2.23
C TYR A 83 -2.22 -4.61 -1.16
N PHE A 84 -2.58 -3.39 -1.57
CA PHE A 84 -3.04 -2.36 -0.64
C PHE A 84 -4.33 -2.76 0.09
N ALA A 85 -5.31 -3.31 -0.62
CA ALA A 85 -6.53 -3.81 0.01
C ALA A 85 -6.20 -4.83 1.13
N SER A 86 -5.29 -5.75 0.86
CA SER A 86 -4.81 -6.72 1.86
C SER A 86 -4.14 -6.05 3.08
N ARG A 87 -3.36 -5.00 2.86
CA ARG A 87 -2.68 -4.26 3.95
C ARG A 87 -3.63 -3.36 4.74
N ILE A 88 -4.67 -2.84 4.11
CA ILE A 88 -5.76 -2.12 4.76
C ILE A 88 -6.55 -3.09 5.66
N VAL A 89 -6.88 -4.29 5.15
CA VAL A 89 -7.52 -5.33 5.96
C VAL A 89 -6.64 -5.72 7.15
N GLU A 90 -5.33 -5.88 6.96
CA GLU A 90 -4.39 -6.11 8.06
C GLU A 90 -4.45 -4.96 9.07
N ALA A 91 -4.36 -3.70 8.63
CA ALA A 91 -4.38 -2.53 9.50
C ALA A 91 -5.69 -2.39 10.30
N ILE A 92 -6.85 -2.68 9.70
CA ILE A 92 -8.15 -2.65 10.37
C ILE A 92 -8.29 -3.77 11.42
N THR A 93 -7.80 -4.96 11.09
CA THR A 93 -8.01 -6.16 11.93
C THR A 93 -6.91 -6.40 12.96
N LYS A 94 -5.78 -5.70 12.83
CA LYS A 94 -4.63 -5.84 13.72
C LYS A 94 -5.01 -5.40 15.14
N LYS A 95 -5.01 -6.37 16.05
CA LYS A 95 -5.17 -6.12 17.48
C LYS A 95 -3.84 -5.61 18.06
N TYR A 96 -3.87 -4.47 18.73
CA TYR A 96 -2.76 -4.01 19.57
C TYR A 96 -3.07 -4.32 21.03
N PHE A 97 -2.03 -4.34 21.89
CA PHE A 97 -2.18 -4.66 23.32
C PHE A 97 -3.20 -3.77 24.05
N PHE A 98 -3.46 -2.56 23.55
CA PHE A 98 -4.37 -1.57 24.15
C PHE A 98 -5.49 -1.09 23.22
N HIS A 99 -5.63 -1.69 22.03
CA HIS A 99 -6.69 -1.31 21.07
C HIS A 99 -7.43 -2.54 20.59
N ASP A 100 -8.76 -2.49 20.72
CA ASP A 100 -9.65 -3.47 20.13
C ASP A 100 -9.64 -3.36 18.60
N LYS A 101 -10.13 -4.42 17.95
CA LYS A 101 -10.29 -4.43 16.49
C LYS A 101 -11.24 -3.31 16.11
N LEU A 102 -10.84 -2.48 15.14
CA LEU A 102 -11.65 -1.37 14.66
C LEU A 102 -12.96 -1.88 14.07
N PHE A 103 -12.86 -2.78 13.08
CA PHE A 103 -14.02 -3.37 12.41
C PHE A 103 -13.84 -4.87 12.17
N ARG A 104 -14.97 -5.56 12.01
CA ARG A 104 -15.00 -6.83 11.29
C ARG A 104 -14.86 -6.53 9.80
N VAL A 105 -14.19 -7.41 9.06
CA VAL A 105 -13.99 -7.24 7.62
C VAL A 105 -14.58 -8.44 6.87
N ALA A 106 -15.27 -8.19 5.75
CA ALA A 106 -15.68 -9.26 4.83
C ALA A 106 -14.47 -9.98 4.20
N GLN A 107 -14.60 -11.27 3.92
CA GLN A 107 -13.50 -12.00 3.26
C GLN A 107 -13.45 -11.68 1.76
N LYS A 108 -12.24 -11.58 1.19
CA LYS A 108 -12.05 -11.27 -0.25
C LYS A 108 -12.82 -12.23 -1.18
N GLY A 109 -12.82 -13.53 -0.88
CA GLY A 109 -13.58 -14.51 -1.67
C GLY A 109 -15.10 -14.26 -1.64
N GLU A 110 -15.65 -13.83 -0.51
CA GLU A 110 -17.07 -13.45 -0.40
C GLU A 110 -17.36 -12.18 -1.20
N VAL A 111 -16.48 -11.18 -1.14
CA VAL A 111 -16.60 -9.93 -1.91
C VAL A 111 -16.65 -10.22 -3.40
N ASN A 112 -15.72 -11.03 -3.91
CA ASN A 112 -15.65 -11.39 -5.32
C ASN A 112 -16.91 -12.17 -5.77
N ALA A 113 -17.35 -13.14 -4.98
CA ALA A 113 -18.57 -13.89 -5.28
C ALA A 113 -19.82 -12.98 -5.31
N VAL A 114 -19.89 -11.97 -4.44
CA VAL A 114 -20.99 -10.99 -4.44
C VAL A 114 -20.93 -10.07 -5.67
N LEU A 115 -19.74 -9.57 -6.04
CA LEU A 115 -19.56 -8.77 -7.24
C LEU A 115 -20.00 -9.54 -8.49
N GLU A 116 -19.55 -10.78 -8.65
CA GLU A 116 -19.94 -11.66 -9.75
C GLU A 116 -21.45 -11.89 -9.79
N ARG A 117 -22.06 -12.22 -8.64
CA ARG A 117 -23.51 -12.47 -8.54
C ARG A 117 -24.33 -11.23 -8.86
N LEU A 118 -23.86 -10.05 -8.49
CA LEU A 118 -24.52 -8.77 -8.78
C LEU A 118 -24.16 -8.21 -10.16
N ASN A 119 -23.30 -8.91 -10.93
CA ASN A 119 -22.75 -8.45 -12.21
C ASN A 119 -22.10 -7.05 -12.11
N LEU A 120 -21.44 -6.79 -10.99
CA LEU A 120 -20.72 -5.54 -10.73
C LEU A 120 -19.25 -5.73 -11.05
N LYS A 121 -18.68 -4.75 -11.73
CA LYS A 121 -17.23 -4.67 -11.93
C LYS A 121 -16.60 -3.92 -10.75
N PRO A 122 -15.35 -4.24 -10.38
CA PRO A 122 -14.57 -3.38 -9.51
C PRO A 122 -14.61 -1.93 -10.02
N SER A 123 -14.96 -1.01 -9.15
CA SER A 123 -15.04 0.42 -9.43
C SER A 123 -14.70 1.20 -8.17
N TYR A 124 -14.17 2.40 -8.34
CA TYR A 124 -14.05 3.37 -7.26
C TYR A 124 -15.40 4.05 -6.99
N LEU A 125 -16.18 4.29 -8.05
CA LEU A 125 -17.47 4.98 -8.01
C LEU A 125 -18.58 3.98 -8.23
N TYR A 126 -19.29 3.65 -7.15
CA TYR A 126 -20.54 2.91 -7.20
C TYR A 126 -21.70 3.89 -6.96
N ASN A 127 -22.84 3.63 -7.58
CA ASN A 127 -24.05 4.36 -7.25
C ASN A 127 -24.64 3.88 -5.91
N LYS A 128 -25.56 4.66 -5.34
CA LYS A 128 -26.19 4.37 -4.06
C LYS A 128 -26.86 2.99 -4.00
N GLU A 129 -27.50 2.55 -5.09
CA GLU A 129 -28.17 1.24 -5.14
C GLU A 129 -27.15 0.10 -5.18
N GLU A 130 -26.06 0.24 -5.93
CA GLU A 130 -24.97 -0.74 -5.96
C GLU A 130 -24.32 -0.90 -4.58
N ILE A 131 -24.01 0.21 -3.91
CA ILE A 131 -23.50 0.22 -2.53
C ILE A 131 -24.47 -0.50 -1.58
N ARG A 132 -25.76 -0.20 -1.68
CA ARG A 132 -26.80 -0.79 -0.82
C ARG A 132 -26.94 -2.30 -1.05
N LEU A 133 -26.98 -2.74 -2.30
CA LEU A 133 -27.09 -4.16 -2.67
C LEU A 133 -25.86 -4.94 -2.21
N MET A 134 -24.66 -4.39 -2.43
CA MET A 134 -23.40 -5.01 -2.04
C MET A 134 -23.26 -5.09 -0.52
N GLY A 135 -23.54 -3.98 0.18
CA GLY A 135 -23.47 -3.94 1.65
C GLY A 135 -24.47 -4.88 2.32
N LYS A 136 -25.71 -4.98 1.78
CA LYS A 136 -26.70 -5.96 2.26
C LYS A 136 -26.24 -7.40 2.01
N ALA A 137 -25.68 -7.69 0.85
CA ALA A 137 -25.18 -9.01 0.50
C ALA A 137 -24.00 -9.46 1.38
N LEU A 138 -23.13 -8.53 1.78
CA LEU A 138 -21.95 -8.77 2.60
C LEU A 138 -22.20 -8.56 4.09
N ASN A 139 -23.40 -8.12 4.48
CA ASN A 139 -23.75 -7.73 5.84
C ASN A 139 -22.80 -6.66 6.43
N SER A 140 -22.39 -5.71 5.60
CA SER A 140 -21.50 -4.60 5.98
C SER A 140 -22.29 -3.31 6.15
N GLN A 141 -21.92 -2.52 7.14
CA GLN A 141 -22.50 -1.19 7.40
C GLN A 141 -21.81 -0.11 6.58
N ALA A 142 -20.53 -0.32 6.23
CA ALA A 142 -19.80 0.59 5.38
C ALA A 142 -18.92 -0.15 4.36
N ILE A 143 -18.63 0.52 3.25
CA ILE A 143 -17.77 0.02 2.18
C ILE A 143 -16.59 0.97 2.03
N ILE A 144 -15.39 0.39 2.03
CA ILE A 144 -14.13 1.07 1.73
C ILE A 144 -13.83 0.80 0.26
N THR A 145 -13.88 1.85 -0.55
CA THR A 145 -13.38 1.85 -1.92
C THR A 145 -12.12 2.68 -1.99
N GLY A 146 -11.29 2.43 -3.01
CA GLY A 146 -10.13 3.27 -3.22
C GLY A 146 -9.65 3.28 -4.65
N ARG A 147 -8.85 4.30 -4.94
CA ARG A 147 -8.26 4.57 -6.24
C ARG A 147 -6.78 4.81 -6.10
N ILE A 148 -6.02 4.26 -7.05
CA ILE A 148 -4.59 4.52 -7.20
C ILE A 148 -4.38 5.32 -8.49
N THR A 149 -3.75 6.48 -8.35
CA THR A 149 -3.53 7.42 -9.45
C THR A 149 -2.03 7.66 -9.62
N ASP A 150 -1.46 7.41 -10.81
CA ASP A 150 -0.07 7.75 -11.11
C ASP A 150 0.01 9.20 -11.61
N LEU A 151 0.44 10.12 -10.76
CA LEU A 151 0.60 11.54 -11.11
C LEU A 151 1.90 11.82 -11.90
N GLY A 152 2.70 10.78 -12.17
CA GLY A 152 3.99 10.89 -12.86
C GLY A 152 5.16 11.26 -11.93
N THR A 153 4.93 12.07 -10.90
CA THR A 153 5.91 12.39 -9.85
C THR A 153 5.80 11.47 -8.63
N ASN A 154 4.58 11.11 -8.27
CA ASN A 154 4.20 10.28 -7.14
C ASN A 154 2.96 9.46 -7.53
N ILE A 155 2.66 8.45 -6.73
CA ILE A 155 1.44 7.67 -6.88
C ILE A 155 0.53 8.00 -5.69
N ASP A 156 -0.69 8.42 -5.95
CA ASP A 156 -1.66 8.77 -4.91
C ASP A 156 -2.60 7.60 -4.67
N VAL A 157 -2.73 7.24 -3.40
CA VAL A 157 -3.72 6.25 -2.93
C VAL A 157 -4.80 7.00 -2.18
N HIS A 158 -5.99 7.03 -2.77
CA HIS A 158 -7.16 7.67 -2.18
C HIS A 158 -8.17 6.61 -1.75
N LEU A 159 -8.66 6.72 -0.52
CA LEU A 159 -9.68 5.85 0.05
C LEU A 159 -10.91 6.64 0.46
N THR A 160 -12.07 6.02 0.33
CA THR A 160 -13.35 6.53 0.80
C THR A 160 -14.09 5.47 1.58
N LEU A 161 -14.65 5.85 2.73
CA LEU A 161 -15.56 5.05 3.53
C LEU A 161 -16.98 5.56 3.25
N THR A 162 -17.83 4.69 2.72
CA THR A 162 -19.21 5.02 2.35
C THR A 162 -20.18 4.26 3.23
N ASP A 163 -21.14 4.96 3.83
CA ASP A 163 -22.22 4.32 4.59
C ASP A 163 -23.19 3.59 3.64
N VAL A 164 -23.56 2.36 3.98
CA VAL A 164 -24.39 1.51 3.12
C VAL A 164 -25.86 1.95 3.12
N MET A 165 -26.32 2.56 4.21
CA MET A 165 -27.72 2.96 4.36
C MET A 165 -28.02 4.26 3.63
N SER A 166 -27.18 5.29 3.81
CA SER A 166 -27.34 6.60 3.18
C SER A 166 -26.72 6.65 1.78
N GLY A 167 -25.65 5.89 1.53
CA GLY A 167 -24.81 5.99 0.33
C GLY A 167 -23.87 7.19 0.36
N GLU A 168 -23.73 7.85 1.51
CA GLU A 168 -22.87 9.03 1.67
C GLU A 168 -21.45 8.62 2.02
N VAL A 169 -20.48 9.38 1.51
CA VAL A 169 -19.08 9.25 1.91
C VAL A 169 -18.95 9.90 3.29
N ILE A 170 -18.68 9.08 4.30
CA ILE A 170 -18.60 9.49 5.70
C ILE A 170 -17.16 9.79 6.15
N ALA A 171 -16.17 9.25 5.43
CA ALA A 171 -14.76 9.60 5.63
C ALA A 171 -13.97 9.39 4.33
N SER A 172 -12.85 10.09 4.21
CA SER A 172 -11.89 9.90 3.11
C SER A 172 -10.46 10.14 3.59
N ALA A 173 -9.50 9.47 2.96
CA ALA A 173 -8.09 9.61 3.28
C ALA A 173 -7.25 9.49 2.00
N THR A 174 -6.12 10.20 1.96
CA THR A 174 -5.17 10.13 0.84
C THR A 174 -3.77 9.97 1.38
N GLU A 175 -3.00 9.06 0.79
CA GLU A 175 -1.58 8.90 1.06
C GLU A 175 -0.78 8.94 -0.23
N HIS A 176 0.41 9.57 -0.15
CA HIS A 176 1.32 9.67 -1.27
C HIS A 176 2.38 8.57 -1.20
N LEU A 177 2.53 7.84 -2.29
CA LEU A 177 3.55 6.83 -2.48
C LEU A 177 4.69 7.37 -3.34
N THR A 178 5.91 6.99 -2.96
CA THR A 178 7.09 7.21 -3.80
C THR A 178 6.94 6.40 -5.07
N ARG A 179 7.08 7.07 -6.21
CA ARG A 179 7.02 6.45 -7.53
C ARG A 179 8.30 5.66 -7.83
N THR A 180 8.39 4.45 -7.31
CA THR A 180 9.49 3.53 -7.62
C THR A 180 9.17 2.69 -8.85
N LYS A 181 10.20 2.16 -9.50
CA LYS A 181 10.03 1.25 -10.64
C LYS A 181 9.14 0.05 -10.29
N PHE A 182 9.31 -0.48 -9.08
CA PHE A 182 8.50 -1.58 -8.54
C PHE A 182 7.02 -1.19 -8.37
N ALA A 183 6.73 -0.02 -7.78
CA ALA A 183 5.36 0.45 -7.60
C ALA A 183 4.65 0.62 -8.97
N VAL A 184 5.36 1.19 -9.94
CA VAL A 184 4.85 1.37 -11.32
C VAL A 184 4.63 0.03 -12.02
N GLU A 185 5.52 -0.95 -11.84
CA GLU A 185 5.36 -2.29 -12.40
C GLU A 185 4.13 -3.00 -11.82
N MET A 186 3.93 -2.95 -10.49
CA MET A 186 2.74 -3.52 -9.85
C MET A 186 1.44 -2.81 -10.24
N LEU A 187 1.50 -1.52 -10.60
CA LEU A 187 0.34 -0.75 -11.05
C LEU A 187 -0.09 -1.13 -12.47
N ARG A 188 0.86 -1.56 -13.31
CA ARG A 188 0.60 -1.91 -14.72
C ARG A 188 0.12 -3.35 -14.93
N GLN A 189 0.18 -4.17 -13.89
CA GLN A 189 -0.22 -5.58 -13.93
C GLN A 189 -1.60 -5.74 -13.29
N HIS A 190 -2.46 -6.50 -13.95
CA HIS A 190 -3.84 -6.83 -13.55
C HIS A 190 -4.01 -8.34 -13.48
#